data_AF-A0A7X6FKG1-F1
#
_entry.id   AF-A0A7X6FKG1-F1
#
_cell.length_a   1.000
_cell.length_b   1.000
_cell.length_c   1.000
_cell.angle_alpha   90.00
_cell.angle_beta   90.00
_cell.angle_gamma   90.00
#
_symmetry.space_group_name_H-M   'P 1'
#
loop_
_entity.id
_entity.type
_entity.pdbx_description
1 polymer ?
#
loop_
_entity_poly.entity_id
_entity_poly.type
_entity_poly.pdbx_seq_one_letter_code
_entity_poly.pdbx_strand_id
1 'polypeptide(L)' 'MPLHTVQRDIAEGRLAELSIEDVPQGGLNLPMSAVYPTSAPPGPAGRWLVERLKQCPSKMASLP' A
#
# COMPACT_ATOMS: atom_id res chain seq x y z
N MET A 1 -1.59 1.11 10.40
CA MET A 1 -1.85 -0.17 9.70
C MET A 1 -2.04 0.11 8.22
N PRO A 2 -1.52 -0.72 7.29
CA PRO A 2 -1.82 -0.55 5.88
C PRO A 2 -3.33 -0.70 5.63
N LEU A 3 -3.94 0.28 4.95
CA LEU A 3 -5.39 0.32 4.79
C LEU A 3 -5.99 -0.97 4.21
N HIS A 4 -5.32 -1.56 3.22
CA HIS A 4 -5.79 -2.78 2.55
C HIS A 4 -5.92 -4.01 3.48
N THR A 5 -5.21 -4.04 4.62
CA THR A 5 -5.31 -5.17 5.56
C THR A 5 -6.46 -5.03 6.55
N VAL A 6 -6.93 -3.80 6.81
CA VAL A 6 -7.94 -3.48 7.83
C VAL A 6 -9.24 -2.93 7.26
N GLN A 7 -9.30 -2.66 5.95
CA GLN A 7 -10.46 -2.03 5.30
C GLN A 7 -11.77 -2.79 5.55
N ARG A 8 -11.72 -4.13 5.55
CA ARG A 8 -12.90 -4.96 5.84
C ARG A 8 -13.37 -4.79 7.29
N ASP A 9 -12.46 -4.79 8.24
CA ASP A 9 -12.79 -4.63 9.65
C ASP A 9 -13.38 -3.25 9.95
N ILE A 10 -12.90 -2.22 9.26
CA ILE A 10 -13.47 -0.87 9.33
C ILE A 10 -14.87 -0.86 8.73
N ALA A 11 -15.07 -1.46 7.54
CA ALA A 11 -16.38 -1.53 6.89
C ALA A 11 -17.41 -2.34 7.70
N GLU A 12 -16.96 -3.36 8.42
CA GLU A 12 -17.78 -4.20 9.28
C GLU A 12 -17.93 -3.64 10.71
N GLY A 13 -17.36 -2.46 11.00
CA GLY A 13 -17.46 -1.79 12.30
C GLY A 13 -16.68 -2.47 13.44
N ARG A 14 -15.81 -3.44 13.13
CA ARG A 14 -14.90 -4.05 14.11
C ARG A 14 -13.75 -3.11 14.49
N LEU A 15 -13.37 -2.21 13.58
CA LEU A 15 -12.36 -1.18 13.79
C LEU A 15 -12.93 0.20 13.45
N ALA A 16 -12.41 1.24 14.10
CA ALA A 16 -12.72 2.64 13.83
C ALA A 16 -11.43 3.41 13.52
N GLU A 17 -11.51 4.37 12.60
CA GLU A 17 -10.42 5.29 12.32
C GLU A 17 -10.33 6.35 13.44
N LEU A 18 -9.11 6.58 13.93
CA LEU A 18 -8.84 7.58 14.96
C LEU A 18 -8.14 8.78 14.32
N SER A 19 -8.55 9.99 14.72
CA SER A 19 -7.82 11.22 14.39
C SER A 19 -6.63 11.36 15.33
N ILE A 20 -5.43 11.52 14.75
CA ILE A 20 -4.16 11.69 15.49
C ILE A 20 -3.56 13.00 15.00
N GLU A 21 -3.18 13.87 15.94
CA GLU A 21 -2.75 15.26 15.68
C GLU A 21 -1.69 15.37 14.56
N ASP A 22 -0.67 14.51 14.57
CA ASP A 22 0.44 14.54 13.61
C ASP A 22 0.29 13.55 12.43
N VAL A 23 -0.89 12.95 12.25
CA VAL A 23 -1.11 11.97 11.17
C VAL A 23 -2.23 12.47 10.25
N PRO A 24 -1.97 12.64 8.94
CA PRO A 24 -3.00 12.98 7.98
C PRO A 24 -4.15 11.97 8.00
N GLN A 25 -5.35 12.43 7.66
CA GLN A 25 -6.49 11.54 7.48
C GLN A 25 -6.18 10.48 6.40
N GLY A 26 -6.50 9.21 6.68
CA GLY A 26 -6.09 8.10 5.82
C GLY A 26 -4.66 7.58 6.07
N GLY A 27 -3.91 8.18 7.00
CA GLY A 27 -2.60 7.72 7.45
C GLY A 27 -1.40 8.29 6.68
N LEU A 28 -0.25 7.67 6.86
CA LEU A 28 1.00 8.04 6.19
C LEU A 28 1.12 7.34 4.83
N ASN A 29 1.59 8.07 3.81
CA ASN A 29 1.96 7.49 2.53
C ASN A 29 3.32 6.79 2.64
N LEU A 30 3.30 5.46 2.70
CA LEU A 30 4.50 4.62 2.77
C LEU A 30 4.73 3.97 1.39
N PRO A 31 5.80 4.33 0.67
CA PRO A 31 6.07 3.75 -0.65
C PRO A 31 6.44 2.26 -0.53
N MET A 32 5.87 1.43 -1.40
CA MET A 32 6.28 0.03 -1.55
C MET A 32 7.40 -0.08 -2.58
N SER A 33 8.41 -0.90 -2.28
CA SER A 33 9.59 -1.09 -3.14
C SER A 33 9.85 -2.57 -3.40
N ALA A 34 10.28 -2.90 -4.62
CA ALA A 34 10.80 -4.22 -4.97
C ALA A 34 12.33 -4.23 -4.83
N VAL A 35 12.86 -5.14 -4.03
CA VAL A 35 14.30 -5.25 -3.73
C VAL A 35 14.85 -6.52 -4.36
N TYR A 36 15.99 -6.41 -5.06
CA TYR A 36 16.69 -7.52 -5.69
C TYR A 36 18.21 -7.28 -5.69
N PRO A 37 19.05 -8.34 -5.71
CA PRO A 37 20.49 -8.18 -5.78
C PRO A 37 20.92 -7.48 -7.08
N THR A 38 21.85 -6.52 -6.99
CA THR A 38 22.36 -5.80 -8.17
C THR A 38 23.04 -6.73 -9.17
N SER A 39 23.70 -7.78 -8.69
CA SER A 39 24.37 -8.80 -9.53
C SER A 39 23.40 -9.78 -10.20
N ALA A 40 22.13 -9.81 -9.79
CA ALA A 40 21.13 -10.74 -10.29
C ALA A 40 19.79 -10.01 -10.48
N PRO A 41 19.68 -9.14 -11.51
CA PRO A 41 18.44 -8.43 -11.77
C PRO A 41 17.30 -9.40 -12.11
N PRO A 42 16.03 -9.02 -11.87
CA PRO A 42 14.90 -9.88 -12.17
C PRO A 42 14.88 -10.23 -13.66
N GLY A 43 14.70 -11.51 -13.95
CA GLY A 43 14.44 -12.02 -15.30
C GLY A 43 13.06 -11.61 -15.83
N PRO A 44 12.65 -12.10 -17.01
CA PRO A 44 11.38 -11.70 -17.64
C PRO A 44 10.16 -11.86 -16.73
N ALA A 45 10.06 -13.00 -16.04
CA ALA A 45 8.95 -13.26 -15.10
C ALA A 45 8.99 -12.32 -13.87
N GLY A 46 10.18 -12.05 -13.34
CA GLY A 46 10.34 -11.16 -12.19
C GLY A 46 9.98 -9.71 -12.54
N ARG A 47 10.40 -9.23 -13.72
CA ARG A 47 10.02 -7.89 -14.21
C ARG A 47 8.52 -7.79 -14.42
N TRP A 48 7.91 -8.81 -15.04
CA TRP A 48 6.46 -8.87 -15.21
C TRP A 48 5.73 -8.79 -13.86
N LEU A 49 6.19 -9.52 -12.84
CA LEU A 49 5.58 -9.47 -11.51
C LEU A 49 5.69 -8.07 -10.88
N VAL A 50 6.86 -7.43 -10.96
CA VAL A 50 7.04 -6.07 -10.45
C VAL A 50 6.08 -5.09 -11.15
N GLU A 51 5.94 -5.17 -12.47
CA GLU A 51 4.97 -4.34 -13.20
C GLU A 51 3.53 -4.65 -12.81
N ARG A 52 3.19 -5.92 -12.58
CA ARG A 52 1.86 -6.32 -12.13
C ARG A 52 1.54 -5.76 -10.74
N LEU A 53 2.52 -5.72 -9.84
CA LEU A 53 2.39 -5.17 -8.49
C LEU A 53 2.25 -3.64 -8.49
N LYS A 54 2.92 -2.93 -9.41
CA LYS A 54 2.73 -1.48 -9.60
C LYS A 54 1.29 -1.12 -9.99
N GLN A 55 0.59 -2.04 -10.66
CA GLN A 55 -0.81 -1.85 -11.06
C GLN A 55 -1.80 -2.20 -9.95
N CYS A 56 -1.35 -2.76 -8.82
CA CYS A 56 -2.23 -2.96 -7.68
C CYS A 56 -2.69 -1.57 -7.19
N PRO A 57 -4.01 -1.32 -7.13
CA PRO A 57 -4.50 -0.02 -6.74
C PRO A 57 -4.08 0.27 -5.30
N SER A 58 -3.12 1.16 -5.14
CA SER A 58 -3.05 1.98 -3.94
C SER A 58 -4.25 2.91 -4.05
N LYS A 59 -5.33 2.62 -3.31
CA LYS A 59 -6.47 3.54 -3.25
C LYS A 59 -5.95 4.81 -2.58
N MET A 60 -5.50 5.74 -3.41
CA MET A 60 -5.15 7.09 -3.01
C MET A 60 -6.36 7.65 -2.29
N ALA A 61 -6.19 8.03 -1.03
CA ALA A 61 -7.09 8.97 -0.39
C ALA A 61 -6.89 10.33 -1.10
N SER A 62 -7.44 10.47 -2.29
CA SER A 62 -7.71 11.77 -2.89
C SER A 62 -9.03 12.26 -2.30
N LEU A 63 -8.95 13.10 -1.27
CA LEU A 63 -10.01 14.05 -0.93
C LEU A 63 -9.42 15.46 -1.12
N PRO A 64 -10.24 16.41 -1.60
CA PRO A 64 -9.83 17.72 -2.12
C PRO A 64 -9.21 18.64 -1.05
#